data_AF-A0A0G1WC71-F1
#
_entry.id   AF-A0A0G1WC71-F1
#
_cell.length_a   1.000
_cell.length_b   1.000
_cell.length_c   1.000
_cell.angle_alpha   90.00
_cell.angle_beta   90.00
_cell.angle_gamma   90.00
#
_symmetry.space_group_name_H-M   'P 1'
#
loop_
_entity.id
_entity.type
_entity.pdbx_description
1 polymer ?
#
loop_
_entity_poly.entity_id
_entity_poly.type
_entity_poly.pdbx_seq_one_letter_code
_entity_poly.pdbx_strand_id
1 'polypeptide(L)'
;MTRIATTGGRLLIGVVLCAALAVAVHAQAATLQITAPLDSQMTVDQTYRHQLVLQGVDDTVEAVFSLTSAPAGMTMSTDGVLAWSPSVPGDYRVVAGVRNGDMYNSAAFRITVVPGAVAKIDITPNAKPTILQNGSTMQFVARAFDAKGNIVSNDRYAWTTSGDIGTISETGLFASKRSTTGEVIATFGSMRASVGVVVTGTPTAPLAPQQQGQVLGESTQIAQGDGATPTNEAAPDISSDDQQLAQANTTGDQANVCTNWPQWILIVILIAYGAVLIWYYGFAKRRGGPLWWLFPILLTLVGLVIYSRYICESTYLWWPWVLVIVGVILTVVYQPRTRQPQ
;
A
#
# COMPACT_ATOMS: atom_id res chain seq x y z
N MET A 1 109.23 61.29 -12.33
CA MET A 1 108.91 62.57 -13.00
C MET A 1 107.40 62.65 -13.21
N THR A 2 106.86 63.86 -13.21
CA THR A 2 105.42 64.17 -13.21
C THR A 2 104.80 64.19 -14.62
N ARG A 3 103.46 64.04 -14.69
CA ARG A 3 102.47 64.42 -15.75
C ARG A 3 101.71 63.22 -16.33
N ILE A 4 100.41 63.01 -16.04
CA ILE A 4 99.14 63.69 -16.46
C ILE A 4 98.47 62.96 -17.65
N ALA A 5 97.24 62.44 -17.41
CA ALA A 5 96.06 62.22 -18.27
C ALA A 5 96.22 61.63 -19.72
N THR A 6 95.22 60.98 -20.37
CA THR A 6 93.75 61.10 -20.25
C THR A 6 93.04 59.85 -20.85
N THR A 7 91.82 59.59 -20.38
CA THR A 7 90.64 58.91 -20.99
C THR A 7 90.80 57.89 -22.14
N GLY A 8 90.14 56.71 -21.98
CA GLY A 8 89.89 55.76 -23.07
C GLY A 8 89.04 54.56 -22.63
N GLY A 9 87.74 54.75 -22.42
CA GLY A 9 86.86 53.71 -21.90
C GLY A 9 86.60 52.56 -22.89
N ARG A 10 86.56 51.32 -22.40
CA ARG A 10 85.96 50.18 -23.11
C ARG A 10 85.06 49.36 -22.20
N LEU A 11 83.82 49.24 -22.65
CA LEU A 11 82.71 48.55 -22.01
C LEU A 11 82.95 47.02 -22.06
N LEU A 12 83.02 46.36 -20.91
CA LEU A 12 82.94 44.89 -20.84
C LEU A 12 81.53 44.50 -20.39
N ILE A 13 80.83 43.84 -21.29
CA ILE A 13 79.41 43.52 -21.19
C ILE A 13 79.23 42.41 -20.15
N GLY A 14 78.56 42.74 -19.04
CA GLY A 14 78.10 41.73 -18.08
C GLY A 14 76.98 40.91 -18.71
N VAL A 15 77.19 39.61 -18.89
CA VAL A 15 76.15 38.67 -19.32
C VAL A 15 75.18 38.46 -18.17
N VAL A 16 74.15 39.31 -18.11
CA VAL A 16 72.99 39.08 -17.24
C VAL A 16 72.18 37.95 -17.85
N LEU A 17 72.39 36.74 -17.36
CA LEU A 17 71.62 35.56 -17.74
C LEU A 17 70.21 35.66 -17.14
N CYS A 18 69.33 36.41 -17.82
CA CYS A 18 67.93 36.54 -17.43
C CYS A 18 67.18 35.24 -17.78
N ALA A 19 67.26 34.26 -16.88
CA ALA A 19 66.44 33.05 -16.96
C ALA A 19 64.99 33.42 -16.65
N ALA A 20 64.23 33.77 -17.70
CA ALA A 20 62.79 33.95 -17.61
C ALA A 20 62.14 32.60 -17.23
N LEU A 21 61.82 32.44 -15.95
CA LEU A 21 61.09 31.28 -15.45
C LEU A 21 59.65 31.37 -15.98
N ALA A 22 59.39 30.75 -17.13
CA ALA A 22 58.06 30.62 -17.68
C ALA A 22 57.24 29.70 -16.77
N VAL A 23 56.55 30.30 -15.79
CA VAL A 23 55.49 29.61 -15.05
C VAL A 23 54.39 29.33 -16.04
N ALA A 24 54.39 28.13 -16.60
CA ALA A 24 53.30 27.60 -17.40
C ALA A 24 52.11 27.35 -16.48
N VAL A 25 51.38 28.44 -16.16
CA VAL A 25 50.02 28.37 -15.66
C VAL A 25 49.25 27.62 -16.73
N HIS A 26 49.03 26.33 -16.50
CA HIS A 26 48.06 25.58 -17.27
C HIS A 26 46.72 26.20 -16.92
N ALA A 27 46.23 27.07 -17.80
CA ALA A 27 44.88 27.58 -17.75
C ALA A 27 43.97 26.37 -17.96
N GLN A 28 43.57 25.74 -16.85
CA GLN A 28 42.55 24.71 -16.83
C GLN A 28 41.33 25.33 -17.54
N ALA A 29 40.91 24.76 -18.68
CA ALA A 29 39.74 25.26 -19.37
C ALA A 29 38.57 25.27 -18.38
N ALA A 30 37.98 26.45 -18.15
CA ALA A 30 36.85 26.57 -17.25
C ALA A 30 35.73 25.68 -17.80
N THR A 31 35.39 24.63 -17.05
CA THR A 31 34.25 23.78 -17.39
C THR A 31 33.15 24.10 -16.41
N LEU A 32 31.97 24.42 -16.94
CA LEU A 32 30.76 24.62 -16.18
C LEU A 32 30.44 23.31 -15.44
N GLN A 33 30.50 23.29 -14.11
CA GLN A 33 30.15 22.12 -13.29
C GLN A 33 28.93 22.43 -12.42
N ILE A 34 28.03 21.46 -12.28
CA ILE A 34 26.95 21.49 -11.29
C ILE A 34 27.32 20.52 -10.16
N THR A 35 27.43 21.02 -8.94
CA THR A 35 27.44 20.17 -7.74
C THR A 35 26.01 20.04 -7.21
N ALA A 36 25.55 18.80 -7.10
CA ALA A 36 24.28 18.41 -6.48
C ALA A 36 24.59 17.61 -5.19
N PRO A 37 23.62 17.34 -4.30
CA PRO A 37 23.89 16.55 -3.12
C PRO A 37 24.11 15.09 -3.54
N LEU A 38 25.11 14.43 -2.94
CA LEU A 38 25.18 12.97 -3.00
C LEU A 38 23.93 12.38 -2.33
N ASP A 39 23.53 11.19 -2.80
CA ASP A 39 22.29 10.47 -2.51
C ASP A 39 21.68 10.81 -1.13
N SER A 40 20.56 11.52 -1.15
CA SER A 40 19.90 12.01 0.07
C SER A 40 18.69 11.16 0.43
N GLN A 41 18.61 10.75 1.70
CA GLN A 41 17.42 10.11 2.26
C GLN A 41 16.57 11.14 3.02
N MET A 42 15.26 11.11 2.80
CA MET A 42 14.29 11.98 3.47
C MET A 42 12.97 11.25 3.73
N THR A 43 12.18 11.72 4.69
CA THR A 43 10.81 11.19 4.93
C THR A 43 9.79 11.92 4.06
N VAL A 44 8.67 11.26 3.73
CA VAL A 44 7.48 11.93 3.16
C VAL A 44 7.07 13.18 3.96
N ASP A 45 6.54 14.16 3.24
CA ASP A 45 6.15 15.52 3.67
C ASP A 45 7.28 16.39 4.26
N GLN A 46 8.52 15.92 4.31
CA GLN A 46 9.65 16.81 4.60
C GLN A 46 9.91 17.74 3.41
N THR A 47 10.09 19.03 3.69
CA THR A 47 10.49 19.99 2.65
C THR A 47 11.94 19.76 2.26
N TYR A 48 12.17 19.24 1.06
CA TYR A 48 13.48 19.25 0.42
C TYR A 48 13.76 20.63 -0.15
N ARG A 49 14.92 21.21 0.19
CA ARG A 49 15.44 22.43 -0.43
C ARG A 49 16.95 22.30 -0.62
N HIS A 50 17.43 22.47 -1.84
CA HIS A 50 18.87 22.38 -2.15
C HIS A 50 19.29 23.44 -3.17
N GLN A 51 20.41 24.12 -2.90
CA GLN A 51 21.02 25.07 -3.82
C GLN A 51 22.01 24.33 -4.72
N LEU A 52 21.76 24.31 -6.03
CA LEU A 52 22.79 23.85 -6.98
C LEU A 52 23.98 24.81 -6.95
N VAL A 53 25.19 24.27 -6.83
CA VAL A 53 26.42 25.07 -6.82
C VAL A 53 27.08 24.97 -8.18
N LEU A 54 27.33 26.13 -8.80
CA LEU A 54 28.07 26.23 -10.06
C LEU A 54 29.57 26.44 -9.80
N GLN A 55 30.40 25.90 -10.68
CA GLN A 55 31.83 26.21 -10.77
C GLN A 55 32.21 26.44 -12.24
N GLY A 56 33.22 27.27 -12.50
CA GLY A 56 33.69 27.56 -13.85
C GLY A 56 32.68 28.33 -14.71
N VAL A 57 31.84 29.15 -14.08
CA VAL A 57 30.86 30.03 -14.74
C VAL A 57 31.49 31.38 -15.07
N ASP A 58 31.05 32.02 -16.16
CA ASP A 58 31.36 33.42 -16.42
C ASP A 58 30.32 34.30 -15.72
N ASP A 59 30.75 35.03 -14.68
CA ASP A 59 29.90 35.92 -13.86
C ASP A 59 29.34 37.12 -14.67
N THR A 60 29.83 37.38 -15.89
CA THR A 60 29.28 38.40 -16.79
C THR A 60 28.13 37.91 -17.66
N VAL A 61 27.88 36.59 -17.67
CA VAL A 61 26.83 35.94 -18.46
C VAL A 61 25.82 35.30 -17.52
N GLU A 62 24.52 35.54 -17.75
CA GLU A 62 23.47 34.97 -16.90
C GLU A 62 23.43 33.43 -17.01
N ALA A 63 23.34 32.75 -15.87
CA ALA A 63 23.23 31.30 -15.81
C ALA A 63 21.75 30.88 -15.81
N VAL A 64 21.33 30.15 -16.85
CA VAL A 64 19.95 29.67 -17.02
C VAL A 64 19.86 28.21 -16.59
N PHE A 65 19.19 27.96 -15.47
CA PHE A 65 18.95 26.60 -14.96
C PHE A 65 17.73 25.96 -15.65
N SER A 66 17.79 24.65 -15.84
CA SER A 66 16.73 23.82 -16.45
C SER A 66 16.56 22.50 -15.69
N LEU A 67 15.31 22.03 -15.54
CA LEU A 67 14.99 20.77 -14.85
C LEU A 67 14.52 19.76 -15.89
N THR A 68 15.42 18.86 -16.33
CA THR A 68 15.19 17.96 -17.46
C THR A 68 14.44 16.69 -17.06
N SER A 69 14.57 16.26 -15.81
CA SER A 69 13.86 15.10 -15.24
C SER A 69 13.72 15.31 -13.74
N ALA A 70 12.51 15.17 -13.21
CA ALA A 70 12.23 15.39 -11.80
C ALA A 70 10.93 14.66 -11.38
N PRO A 71 10.76 14.36 -10.08
CA PRO A 71 9.49 13.89 -9.55
C PRO A 71 8.38 14.93 -9.64
N ALA A 72 7.13 14.46 -9.59
CA ALA A 72 5.97 15.33 -9.55
C ALA A 72 6.05 16.33 -8.37
N GLY A 73 5.74 17.60 -8.66
CA GLY A 73 5.74 18.68 -7.66
C GLY A 73 7.13 19.22 -7.30
N MET A 74 8.23 18.70 -7.83
CA MET A 74 9.54 19.35 -7.67
C MET A 74 9.64 20.58 -8.58
N THR A 75 10.13 21.67 -8.02
CA THR A 75 10.35 22.95 -8.72
C THR A 75 11.80 23.38 -8.60
N MET A 76 12.19 24.35 -9.41
CA MET A 76 13.50 24.99 -9.36
C MET A 76 13.35 26.50 -9.56
N SER A 77 14.05 27.31 -8.77
CA SER A 77 14.10 28.76 -8.95
C SER A 77 15.03 29.16 -10.10
N THR A 78 14.94 30.42 -10.53
CA THR A 78 15.90 31.07 -11.43
C THR A 78 17.34 31.01 -10.91
N ASP A 79 17.51 30.98 -9.59
CA ASP A 79 18.82 30.96 -8.92
C ASP A 79 19.35 29.52 -8.69
N GLY A 80 18.70 28.50 -9.27
CA GLY A 80 19.11 27.11 -9.13
C GLY A 80 18.75 26.46 -7.78
N VAL A 81 17.81 27.04 -7.02
CA VAL A 81 17.27 26.40 -5.81
C VAL A 81 16.23 25.36 -6.21
N LEU A 82 16.52 24.09 -5.97
CA LEU A 82 15.54 23.01 -6.02
C LEU A 82 14.66 23.03 -4.77
N ALA A 83 13.35 22.86 -4.94
CA ALA A 83 12.38 22.74 -3.85
C ALA A 83 11.38 21.61 -4.14
N TRP A 84 11.06 20.81 -3.13
CA TRP A 84 10.13 19.69 -3.28
C TRP A 84 9.54 19.24 -1.94
N SER A 85 8.37 18.61 -1.97
CA SER A 85 7.75 17.94 -0.82
C SER A 85 7.10 16.64 -1.30
N PRO A 86 7.74 15.47 -1.09
CA PRO A 86 7.21 14.18 -1.55
C PRO A 86 6.07 13.69 -0.67
N SER A 87 4.97 13.25 -1.29
CA SER A 87 3.87 12.56 -0.59
C SER A 87 3.96 11.04 -0.64
N VAL A 88 4.80 10.48 -1.53
CA VAL A 88 4.91 9.05 -1.82
C VAL A 88 6.37 8.58 -1.59
N PRO A 89 6.61 7.42 -0.96
CA PRO A 89 7.94 6.82 -0.82
C PRO A 89 8.47 6.26 -2.15
N GLY A 90 9.79 6.24 -2.31
CA GLY A 90 10.47 5.66 -3.47
C GLY A 90 11.81 6.31 -3.79
N ASP A 91 12.50 5.78 -4.80
CA ASP A 91 13.76 6.32 -5.28
C ASP A 91 13.54 7.21 -6.50
N TYR A 92 13.78 8.51 -6.35
CA TYR A 92 13.52 9.51 -7.36
C TYR A 92 14.83 9.99 -7.98
N ARG A 93 14.95 9.84 -9.30
CA ARG A 93 16.07 10.39 -10.07
C ARG A 93 15.73 11.82 -10.49
N VAL A 94 16.67 12.73 -10.26
CA VAL A 94 16.58 14.12 -10.70
C VAL A 94 17.71 14.40 -11.68
N VAL A 95 17.44 15.20 -12.71
CA VAL A 95 18.42 15.72 -13.67
C VAL A 95 18.21 17.23 -13.80
N ALA A 96 19.20 17.99 -13.36
CA ALA A 96 19.28 19.43 -13.53
C ALA A 96 20.35 19.75 -14.58
N GLY A 97 20.06 20.71 -15.45
CA GLY A 97 21.00 21.25 -16.44
C GLY A 97 21.17 22.75 -16.25
N VAL A 98 22.31 23.30 -16.65
CA VAL A 98 22.59 24.73 -16.60
C VAL A 98 23.22 25.17 -17.92
N ARG A 99 22.81 26.35 -18.41
CA ARG A 99 23.43 27.03 -19.54
C ARG A 99 24.09 28.32 -19.07
N ASN A 100 25.26 28.63 -19.60
CA ASN A 100 25.95 29.91 -19.41
C ASN A 100 26.56 30.27 -20.77
N GLY A 101 25.90 31.17 -21.49
CA GLY A 101 26.15 31.38 -22.93
C GLY A 101 25.95 30.09 -23.72
N ASP A 102 26.93 29.76 -24.57
CA ASP A 102 26.94 28.53 -25.38
C ASP A 102 27.27 27.26 -24.57
N MET A 103 27.80 27.40 -23.34
CA MET A 103 28.15 26.26 -22.51
C MET A 103 26.91 25.64 -21.88
N TYR A 104 26.89 24.29 -21.83
CA TYR A 104 25.86 23.51 -21.16
C TYR A 104 26.49 22.35 -20.38
N ASN A 105 26.02 22.12 -19.17
CA ASN A 105 26.29 20.89 -18.42
C ASN A 105 25.03 20.42 -17.69
N SER A 106 24.97 19.15 -17.31
CA SER A 106 23.93 18.59 -16.46
C SER A 106 24.48 17.63 -15.40
N ALA A 107 23.81 17.59 -14.25
CA ALA A 107 24.08 16.66 -13.17
C ALA A 107 22.84 15.81 -12.90
N ALA A 108 23.07 14.56 -12.50
CA ALA A 108 22.02 13.62 -12.11
C ALA A 108 22.33 13.07 -10.72
N PHE A 109 21.30 13.00 -9.87
CA PHE A 109 21.40 12.53 -8.49
C PHE A 109 20.10 11.81 -8.11
N ARG A 110 20.10 11.11 -6.96
CA ARG A 110 18.93 10.41 -6.43
C ARG A 110 18.50 10.98 -5.08
N ILE A 111 17.20 10.93 -4.85
CA ILE A 111 16.58 11.19 -3.54
C ILE A 111 15.76 9.95 -3.19
N THR A 112 16.09 9.31 -2.07
CA THR A 112 15.35 8.18 -1.51
C THR A 112 14.35 8.71 -0.49
N VAL A 113 13.06 8.60 -0.80
CA VAL A 113 11.99 8.99 0.11
C VAL A 113 11.52 7.76 0.88
N VAL A 114 11.62 7.80 2.20
CA VAL A 114 11.08 6.79 3.12
C VAL A 114 9.68 7.18 3.63
N PRO A 115 8.80 6.21 3.92
CA PRO A 115 7.50 6.48 4.51
C PRO A 115 7.62 7.04 5.94
N GLY A 116 6.53 7.63 6.44
CA GLY A 116 6.46 8.16 7.79
C GLY A 116 6.47 7.07 8.87
N ALA A 117 6.41 7.51 10.14
CA ALA A 117 6.19 6.59 11.25
C ALA A 117 4.84 5.85 11.12
N VAL A 118 4.79 4.60 11.54
CA VAL A 118 3.56 3.76 11.48
C VAL A 118 2.45 4.39 12.31
N ALA A 119 1.29 4.59 11.68
CA ALA A 119 0.07 5.07 12.29
C ALA A 119 -1.06 4.02 12.28
N LYS A 120 -0.97 3.00 11.41
CA LYS A 120 -1.97 1.94 11.27
C LYS A 120 -1.31 0.60 10.94
N ILE A 121 -1.89 -0.50 11.39
CA ILE A 121 -1.60 -1.85 10.90
C ILE A 121 -2.94 -2.46 10.48
N ASP A 122 -3.02 -2.98 9.25
CA ASP A 122 -4.12 -3.84 8.82
C ASP A 122 -3.67 -5.30 8.82
N ILE A 123 -4.57 -6.20 9.20
CA ILE A 123 -4.39 -7.66 9.13
C ILE A 123 -5.43 -8.20 8.15
N THR A 124 -5.02 -9.14 7.29
CA THR A 124 -5.89 -9.83 6.34
C THR A 124 -5.69 -11.35 6.49
N PRO A 125 -6.74 -12.19 6.55
CA PRO A 125 -8.16 -11.83 6.52
C PRO A 125 -8.64 -11.16 7.82
N ASN A 126 -9.69 -10.34 7.72
CA ASN A 126 -10.32 -9.60 8.83
C ASN A 126 -11.84 -9.78 8.88
N ALA A 127 -12.33 -10.98 8.57
CA ALA A 127 -13.75 -11.29 8.71
C ALA A 127 -14.22 -11.07 10.16
N LYS A 128 -15.45 -10.56 10.33
CA LYS A 128 -16.00 -10.15 11.64
C LYS A 128 -17.22 -11.03 12.01
N PRO A 129 -17.05 -12.15 12.74
CA PRO A 129 -15.80 -12.76 13.19
C PRO A 129 -15.13 -13.64 12.12
N THR A 130 -13.85 -13.96 12.33
CA THR A 130 -13.15 -14.98 11.54
C THR A 130 -13.41 -16.33 12.17
N ILE A 131 -14.15 -17.21 11.47
CA ILE A 131 -14.57 -18.51 12.00
C ILE A 131 -13.69 -19.61 11.41
N LEU A 132 -13.15 -20.47 12.28
CA LEU A 132 -12.33 -21.63 11.92
C LEU A 132 -12.83 -22.90 12.60
N GLN A 133 -12.57 -24.06 12.00
CA GLN A 133 -12.74 -25.34 12.68
C GLN A 133 -11.50 -25.65 13.53
N ASN A 134 -11.65 -26.50 14.53
CA ASN A 134 -10.55 -26.97 15.37
C ASN A 134 -9.59 -27.85 14.53
N GLY A 135 -8.28 -27.59 14.64
CA GLY A 135 -7.24 -28.22 13.82
C GLY A 135 -7.01 -27.59 12.44
N SER A 136 -7.79 -26.56 12.05
CA SER A 136 -7.56 -25.81 10.81
C SER A 136 -6.40 -24.83 10.92
N THR A 137 -5.77 -24.54 9.78
CA THR A 137 -4.77 -23.48 9.63
C THR A 137 -5.31 -22.32 8.80
N MET A 138 -4.78 -21.11 9.04
CA MET A 138 -5.13 -19.90 8.28
C MET A 138 -3.92 -18.96 8.22
N GLN A 139 -3.61 -18.46 7.02
CA GLN A 139 -2.56 -17.48 6.83
C GLN A 139 -3.09 -16.07 7.10
N PHE A 140 -2.53 -15.39 8.10
CA PHE A 140 -2.73 -13.96 8.31
C PHE A 140 -1.54 -13.17 7.73
N VAL A 141 -1.82 -12.01 7.15
CA VAL A 141 -0.84 -11.09 6.57
C VAL A 141 -1.09 -9.72 7.17
N ALA A 142 -0.06 -9.15 7.79
CA ALA A 142 -0.10 -7.79 8.33
C ALA A 142 0.55 -6.79 7.35
N ARG A 143 0.04 -5.56 7.32
CA ARG A 143 0.61 -4.44 6.56
C ARG A 143 0.55 -3.18 7.40
N ALA A 144 1.72 -2.58 7.67
CA ALA A 144 1.84 -1.30 8.35
C ALA A 144 1.73 -0.13 7.36
N PHE A 145 1.05 0.93 7.79
CA PHE A 145 0.90 2.17 7.04
C PHE A 145 1.25 3.38 7.90
N ASP A 146 1.78 4.43 7.27
CA ASP A 146 1.97 5.72 7.90
C ASP A 146 0.65 6.51 8.00
N ALA A 147 0.70 7.70 8.57
CA ALA A 147 -0.47 8.56 8.76
C ALA A 147 -1.15 9.03 7.45
N LYS A 148 -0.54 8.80 6.28
CA LYS A 148 -1.06 9.16 4.95
C LYS A 148 -1.47 7.94 4.12
N GLY A 149 -1.33 6.73 4.67
CA GLY A 149 -1.64 5.49 3.98
C GLY A 149 -0.51 4.96 3.09
N ASN A 150 0.71 5.49 3.20
CA ASN A 150 1.88 4.89 2.54
C ASN A 150 2.29 3.62 3.28
N ILE A 151 2.67 2.57 2.56
CA ILE A 151 3.15 1.32 3.16
C ILE A 151 4.49 1.59 3.87
N VAL A 152 4.56 1.30 5.16
CA VAL A 152 5.81 1.30 5.93
C VAL A 152 6.44 -0.08 5.77
N SER A 153 7.26 -0.22 4.74
CA SER A 153 7.81 -1.51 4.31
C SER A 153 8.52 -2.24 5.46
N ASN A 154 7.93 -3.35 5.89
CA ASN A 154 8.53 -4.31 6.80
C ASN A 154 7.84 -5.67 6.62
N ASP A 155 8.64 -6.73 6.61
CA ASP A 155 8.18 -8.11 6.45
C ASP A 155 8.09 -8.87 7.79
N ARG A 156 8.36 -8.18 8.91
CA ARG A 156 8.54 -8.80 10.24
C ARG A 156 7.66 -8.16 11.29
N TYR A 157 6.51 -8.78 11.51
CA TYR A 157 5.57 -8.47 12.58
C TYR A 157 5.77 -9.46 13.73
N ALA A 158 5.68 -8.97 14.97
CA ALA A 158 5.59 -9.86 16.13
C ALA A 158 4.13 -10.35 16.24
N TRP A 159 3.92 -11.63 15.93
CA TRP A 159 2.61 -12.28 15.98
C TRP A 159 2.36 -12.95 17.32
N THR A 160 1.18 -12.74 17.89
CA THR A 160 0.72 -13.43 19.11
C THR A 160 -0.76 -13.80 19.01
N THR A 161 -1.22 -14.64 19.94
CA THR A 161 -2.62 -15.07 20.07
C THR A 161 -3.11 -14.88 21.50
N SER A 162 -4.40 -14.61 21.67
CA SER A 162 -5.07 -14.53 22.99
C SER A 162 -6.18 -15.58 23.14
N GLY A 163 -6.60 -15.88 24.38
CA GLY A 163 -7.74 -16.76 24.65
C GLY A 163 -7.53 -18.25 24.33
N ASP A 164 -6.28 -18.73 24.26
CA ASP A 164 -5.89 -20.13 23.98
C ASP A 164 -6.44 -20.73 22.67
N ILE A 165 -6.83 -19.89 21.69
CA ILE A 165 -7.39 -20.33 20.40
C ILE A 165 -6.48 -21.26 19.59
N GLY A 166 -5.16 -21.12 19.73
CA GLY A 166 -4.18 -21.78 18.87
C GLY A 166 -2.78 -21.19 19.01
N THR A 167 -1.94 -21.44 18.01
CA THR A 167 -0.59 -20.87 17.90
C THR A 167 -0.41 -20.22 16.53
N ILE A 168 0.41 -19.18 16.45
CA ILE A 168 0.75 -18.48 15.20
C ILE A 168 2.27 -18.46 15.00
N SER A 169 2.72 -18.62 13.75
CA SER A 169 4.14 -18.52 13.38
C SER A 169 4.59 -17.06 13.19
N GLU A 170 5.90 -16.82 13.12
CA GLU A 170 6.50 -15.53 12.76
C GLU A 170 6.05 -15.03 11.36
N THR A 171 5.66 -15.95 10.47
CA THR A 171 5.13 -15.63 9.14
C THR A 171 3.62 -15.37 9.12
N GLY A 172 2.93 -15.43 10.27
CA GLY A 172 1.48 -15.20 10.37
C GLY A 172 0.60 -16.43 10.07
N LEU A 173 1.18 -17.63 9.91
CA LEU A 173 0.41 -18.85 9.76
C LEU A 173 -0.14 -19.29 11.13
N PHE A 174 -1.44 -19.15 11.31
CA PHE A 174 -2.18 -19.57 12.50
C PHE A 174 -2.61 -21.04 12.38
N ALA A 175 -2.59 -21.77 13.49
CA ALA A 175 -3.11 -23.12 13.64
C ALA A 175 -3.99 -23.21 14.89
N SER A 176 -5.28 -23.54 14.71
CA SER A 176 -6.25 -23.62 15.80
C SER A 176 -6.06 -24.89 16.63
N LYS A 177 -6.35 -24.81 17.95
CA LYS A 177 -6.13 -25.93 18.90
C LYS A 177 -7.28 -26.18 19.88
N ARG A 178 -8.11 -25.16 20.16
CA ARG A 178 -9.20 -25.24 21.13
C ARG A 178 -10.42 -24.50 20.60
N SER A 179 -11.60 -25.09 20.84
CA SER A 179 -12.90 -24.49 20.54
C SER A 179 -13.17 -23.36 21.54
N THR A 180 -12.84 -22.13 21.17
CA THR A 180 -12.90 -20.93 22.01
C THR A 180 -12.82 -19.66 21.14
N THR A 181 -13.02 -18.50 21.75
CA THR A 181 -12.88 -17.19 21.10
C THR A 181 -11.66 -16.46 21.65
N GLY A 182 -10.94 -15.77 20.76
CA GLY A 182 -9.76 -14.98 21.11
C GLY A 182 -9.34 -14.10 19.94
N GLU A 183 -8.11 -13.60 19.95
CA GLU A 183 -7.60 -12.72 18.91
C GLU A 183 -6.28 -13.23 18.34
N VAL A 184 -6.08 -13.01 17.05
CA VAL A 184 -4.76 -13.00 16.41
C VAL A 184 -4.28 -11.55 16.39
N ILE A 185 -3.07 -11.30 16.88
CA ILE A 185 -2.52 -9.96 17.12
C ILE A 185 -1.21 -9.81 16.34
N ALA A 186 -1.08 -8.74 15.56
CA ALA A 186 0.16 -8.33 14.92
C ALA A 186 0.70 -7.06 15.57
N THR A 187 1.97 -7.06 15.95
CA THR A 187 2.65 -5.91 16.57
C THR A 187 3.84 -5.47 15.71
N PHE A 188 3.98 -4.16 15.52
CA PHE A 188 5.14 -3.53 14.88
C PHE A 188 5.56 -2.30 15.69
N GLY A 189 6.76 -2.33 16.27
CA GLY A 189 7.20 -1.32 17.22
C GLY A 189 6.24 -1.22 18.42
N SER A 190 5.71 -0.02 18.66
CA SER A 190 4.67 0.23 19.68
C SER A 190 3.24 0.03 19.18
N MET A 191 3.03 -0.14 17.88
CA MET A 191 1.72 -0.25 17.26
C MET A 191 1.26 -1.70 17.20
N ARG A 192 -0.04 -1.94 17.41
CA ARG A 192 -0.66 -3.27 17.34
C ARG A 192 -2.01 -3.21 16.63
N ALA A 193 -2.36 -4.29 15.95
CA ALA A 193 -3.70 -4.56 15.44
C ALA A 193 -4.12 -5.97 15.84
N SER A 194 -5.42 -6.23 15.91
CA SER A 194 -5.95 -7.56 16.21
C SER A 194 -7.18 -7.91 15.36
N VAL A 195 -7.37 -9.22 15.16
CA VAL A 195 -8.53 -9.81 14.47
C VAL A 195 -9.15 -10.85 15.41
N GLY A 196 -10.46 -10.72 15.66
CA GLY A 196 -11.22 -11.66 16.45
C GLY A 196 -11.44 -12.99 15.71
N VAL A 197 -10.97 -14.09 16.32
CA VAL A 197 -11.08 -15.46 15.80
C VAL A 197 -11.97 -16.29 16.72
N VAL A 198 -12.94 -16.98 16.12
CA VAL A 198 -13.82 -17.94 16.78
C VAL A 198 -13.49 -19.32 16.23
N VAL A 199 -12.92 -20.18 17.08
CA VAL A 199 -12.66 -21.59 16.75
C VAL A 199 -13.85 -22.42 17.20
N THR A 200 -14.35 -23.27 16.32
CA THR A 200 -15.53 -24.13 16.52
C THR A 200 -15.19 -25.61 16.34
N GLY A 201 -16.12 -26.48 16.75
CA GLY A 201 -15.98 -27.94 16.64
C GLY A 201 -15.65 -28.63 17.98
N THR A 202 -15.85 -29.93 18.03
CA THR A 202 -15.48 -30.80 19.17
C THR A 202 -13.97 -31.07 19.18
N PRO A 203 -13.36 -31.36 20.35
CA PRO A 203 -12.00 -31.87 20.39
C PRO A 203 -11.94 -33.25 19.73
N THR A 204 -11.19 -33.40 18.64
CA THR A 204 -10.94 -34.71 18.03
C THR A 204 -10.10 -35.54 19.00
N ALA A 205 -10.74 -36.52 19.65
CA ALA A 205 -10.03 -37.48 20.48
C ALA A 205 -9.04 -38.30 19.62
N PRO A 206 -7.86 -38.67 20.12
CA PRO A 206 -6.92 -39.51 19.37
C PRO A 206 -7.58 -40.83 18.99
N LEU A 207 -7.52 -41.18 17.70
CA LEU A 207 -8.07 -42.45 17.20
C LEU A 207 -7.29 -43.63 17.79
N ALA A 208 -7.93 -44.40 18.66
CA ALA A 208 -7.37 -45.65 19.16
C ALA A 208 -7.29 -46.69 18.00
N PRO A 209 -6.15 -47.39 17.83
CA PRO A 209 -6.00 -48.37 16.75
C PRO A 209 -7.06 -49.47 16.82
N GLN A 210 -7.86 -49.62 15.77
CA GLN A 210 -8.79 -50.73 15.64
C GLN A 210 -8.00 -52.00 15.28
N GLN A 211 -8.11 -53.06 16.08
CA GLN A 211 -7.48 -54.35 15.78
C GLN A 211 -8.26 -55.05 14.66
N GLN A 212 -7.53 -55.57 13.67
CA GLN A 212 -8.11 -56.16 12.47
C GLN A 212 -8.55 -57.61 12.75
N GLY A 213 -9.86 -57.85 12.69
CA GLY A 213 -10.47 -59.15 12.98
C GLY A 213 -10.17 -60.21 11.92
N GLN A 214 -9.79 -61.39 12.40
CA GLN A 214 -9.48 -62.60 11.63
C GLN A 214 -10.73 -63.21 10.97
N VAL A 215 -10.62 -63.64 9.70
CA VAL A 215 -11.64 -64.45 9.01
C VAL A 215 -11.00 -65.79 8.59
N LEU A 216 -11.73 -66.89 8.80
CA LEU A 216 -11.23 -68.26 8.73
C LEU A 216 -12.20 -69.15 7.92
N GLY A 217 -11.70 -69.84 6.88
CA GLY A 217 -12.45 -70.86 6.11
C GLY A 217 -13.50 -70.31 5.10
N GLU A 218 -13.92 -71.03 4.06
CA GLU A 218 -13.53 -72.38 3.59
C GLU A 218 -13.82 -72.58 2.07
N SER A 219 -13.21 -73.62 1.50
CA SER A 219 -13.00 -74.00 0.08
C SER A 219 -14.14 -73.97 -0.97
N THR A 220 -13.77 -73.87 -2.26
CA THR A 220 -13.88 -74.99 -3.26
C THR A 220 -13.05 -74.69 -4.54
N GLN A 221 -12.39 -75.70 -5.13
CA GLN A 221 -11.53 -75.59 -6.35
C GLN A 221 -12.22 -76.15 -7.61
N ILE A 222 -11.88 -75.60 -8.79
CA ILE A 222 -11.20 -76.25 -9.95
C ILE A 222 -10.67 -75.12 -10.90
N ALA A 223 -9.72 -75.27 -11.84
CA ALA A 223 -8.90 -76.40 -12.31
C ALA A 223 -7.43 -75.97 -12.61
N GLN A 224 -6.90 -76.22 -13.83
CA GLN A 224 -5.49 -76.14 -14.24
C GLN A 224 -5.35 -75.76 -15.74
N GLY A 225 -4.26 -75.10 -16.15
CA GLY A 225 -3.98 -74.79 -17.57
C GLY A 225 -2.67 -74.02 -17.80
N ASP A 226 -1.72 -74.69 -18.44
CA ASP A 226 -0.28 -74.34 -18.56
C ASP A 226 0.09 -73.04 -19.28
N GLY A 227 1.29 -72.53 -18.97
CA GLY A 227 1.80 -71.25 -19.45
C GLY A 227 2.51 -71.22 -20.81
N ALA A 228 2.93 -70.01 -21.20
CA ALA A 228 4.08 -69.72 -22.05
C ALA A 228 4.39 -68.20 -22.04
N THR A 229 5.67 -67.84 -22.14
CA THR A 229 6.16 -66.49 -22.50
C THR A 229 6.84 -66.67 -23.87
N PRO A 230 6.69 -65.75 -24.86
CA PRO A 230 7.76 -64.76 -25.02
C PRO A 230 7.40 -63.40 -25.71
N THR A 231 8.26 -62.40 -25.42
CA THR A 231 8.79 -61.33 -26.32
C THR A 231 7.88 -60.46 -27.22
N ASN A 232 7.81 -59.18 -26.83
CA ASN A 232 8.43 -58.02 -27.52
C ASN A 232 7.78 -57.33 -28.76
N GLU A 233 7.56 -56.02 -28.57
CA GLU A 233 7.77 -54.91 -29.54
C GLU A 233 6.77 -54.65 -30.70
N ALA A 234 5.85 -53.71 -30.47
CA ALA A 234 5.30 -52.80 -31.48
C ALA A 234 4.86 -51.45 -30.83
N ALA A 235 4.88 -50.37 -31.62
CA ALA A 235 4.76 -48.97 -31.17
C ALA A 235 3.41 -48.60 -30.49
N PRO A 236 3.38 -47.55 -29.64
CA PRO A 236 2.14 -46.97 -29.15
C PRO A 236 1.42 -46.17 -30.26
N ASP A 237 0.17 -46.56 -30.52
CA ASP A 237 -0.79 -45.78 -31.30
C ASP A 237 -1.26 -44.55 -30.52
N ILE A 238 -1.50 -43.43 -31.20
CA ILE A 238 -1.88 -42.16 -30.57
C ILE A 238 -3.41 -42.11 -30.48
N SER A 239 -3.96 -42.76 -29.44
CA SER A 239 -5.36 -42.58 -29.03
C SER A 239 -5.51 -41.41 -28.08
N SER A 240 -6.41 -40.49 -28.41
CA SER A 240 -6.50 -39.14 -27.84
C SER A 240 -7.42 -39.05 -26.61
N ASP A 241 -7.01 -39.59 -25.46
CA ASP A 241 -7.83 -39.56 -24.22
C ASP A 241 -7.21 -38.82 -23.01
N ASP A 242 -5.96 -38.34 -23.09
CA ASP A 242 -5.29 -37.58 -22.01
C ASP A 242 -5.51 -36.04 -22.07
N GLN A 243 -6.73 -35.60 -22.41
CA GLN A 243 -7.15 -34.19 -22.35
C GLN A 243 -8.31 -33.93 -21.35
N GLN A 244 -8.67 -34.90 -20.50
CA GLN A 244 -9.72 -34.75 -19.47
C GLN A 244 -9.23 -34.80 -18.01
N LEU A 245 -7.98 -34.43 -17.73
CA LEU A 245 -7.46 -34.22 -16.36
C LEU A 245 -7.06 -32.77 -16.04
N ALA A 246 -7.64 -31.78 -16.75
CA ALA A 246 -7.36 -30.36 -16.55
C ALA A 246 -8.60 -29.47 -16.27
N GLN A 247 -9.82 -30.02 -16.25
CA GLN A 247 -11.07 -29.24 -16.04
C GLN A 247 -12.12 -29.99 -15.20
N ALA A 248 -11.77 -30.41 -13.98
CA ALA A 248 -12.72 -31.02 -13.05
C ALA A 248 -12.40 -30.78 -11.56
N ASN A 249 -12.24 -29.52 -11.14
CA ASN A 249 -12.65 -29.06 -9.78
C ASN A 249 -12.55 -27.52 -9.62
N THR A 250 -13.48 -26.80 -10.26
CA THR A 250 -13.76 -25.38 -9.98
C THR A 250 -15.14 -25.20 -9.36
N THR A 251 -15.50 -26.08 -8.41
CA THR A 251 -16.74 -25.98 -7.64
C THR A 251 -16.48 -26.39 -6.18
N GLY A 252 -16.00 -25.46 -5.35
CA GLY A 252 -15.69 -25.75 -3.94
C GLY A 252 -15.31 -24.53 -3.12
N ASP A 253 -14.38 -23.72 -3.59
CA ASP A 253 -13.96 -22.48 -2.90
C ASP A 253 -14.90 -21.30 -3.24
N GLN A 254 -16.09 -21.33 -2.66
CA GLN A 254 -16.75 -20.07 -2.30
C GLN A 254 -15.99 -19.47 -1.11
N ALA A 255 -14.89 -18.79 -1.41
CA ALA A 255 -14.37 -17.75 -0.52
C ALA A 255 -15.56 -16.85 -0.16
N ASN A 256 -15.73 -16.55 1.13
CA ASN A 256 -16.76 -15.62 1.60
C ASN A 256 -16.40 -14.18 1.23
N VAL A 257 -16.37 -13.91 -0.08
CA VAL A 257 -16.44 -12.57 -0.65
C VAL A 257 -17.71 -11.96 -0.07
N CYS A 258 -17.55 -10.89 0.70
CA CYS A 258 -18.66 -10.15 1.30
C CYS A 258 -19.60 -9.69 0.18
N THR A 259 -20.65 -10.47 -0.05
CA THR A 259 -21.59 -10.26 -1.14
C THR A 259 -22.68 -9.36 -0.59
N ASN A 260 -22.61 -8.08 -0.96
CA ASN A 260 -23.65 -7.12 -0.63
C ASN A 260 -25.03 -7.70 -0.97
N TRP A 261 -26.02 -7.44 -0.10
CA TRP A 261 -27.40 -7.86 -0.37
C TRP A 261 -27.83 -7.41 -1.77
N PRO A 262 -28.51 -8.29 -2.55
CA PRO A 262 -29.00 -7.95 -3.87
C PRO A 262 -29.75 -6.61 -3.86
N GLN A 263 -29.49 -5.77 -4.87
CA GLN A 263 -30.00 -4.39 -4.92
C GLN A 263 -31.53 -4.31 -4.75
N TRP A 264 -32.27 -5.34 -5.18
CA TRP A 264 -33.72 -5.40 -5.01
C TRP A 264 -34.15 -5.43 -3.53
N ILE A 265 -33.40 -6.07 -2.63
CA ILE A 265 -33.73 -6.09 -1.19
C ILE A 265 -33.55 -4.68 -0.59
N LEU A 266 -32.49 -3.96 -1.00
CA LEU A 266 -32.28 -2.57 -0.61
C LEU A 266 -33.42 -1.67 -1.12
N ILE A 267 -33.86 -1.86 -2.37
CA ILE A 267 -35.01 -1.13 -2.93
C ILE A 267 -36.30 -1.42 -2.13
N VAL A 268 -36.55 -2.68 -1.75
CA VAL A 268 -37.70 -3.05 -0.90
C VAL A 268 -37.64 -2.36 0.47
N ILE A 269 -36.46 -2.32 1.11
CA ILE A 269 -36.26 -1.61 2.40
C ILE A 269 -36.51 -0.10 2.24
N LEU A 270 -36.03 0.51 1.15
CA LEU A 270 -36.25 1.94 0.86
C LEU A 270 -37.73 2.26 0.61
N ILE A 271 -38.45 1.40 -0.12
CA ILE A 271 -39.90 1.53 -0.36
C ILE A 271 -40.66 1.39 0.97
N ALA A 272 -40.32 0.41 1.80
CA ALA A 272 -40.93 0.22 3.11
C ALA A 272 -40.69 1.42 4.04
N TYR A 273 -39.46 1.95 4.09
CA TYR A 273 -39.11 3.16 4.83
C TYR A 273 -39.92 4.38 4.35
N GLY A 274 -40.00 4.59 3.03
CA GLY A 274 -40.81 5.66 2.44
C GLY A 274 -42.29 5.53 2.77
N ALA A 275 -42.86 4.33 2.67
CA ALA A 275 -44.26 4.07 3.01
C ALA A 275 -44.56 4.32 4.49
N VAL A 276 -43.67 3.92 5.40
CA VAL A 276 -43.79 4.19 6.85
C VAL A 276 -43.75 5.70 7.13
N LEU A 277 -42.86 6.46 6.48
CA LEU A 277 -42.82 7.92 6.61
C LEU A 277 -44.06 8.62 6.03
N ILE A 278 -44.56 8.18 4.86
CA ILE A 278 -45.77 8.73 4.24
C ILE A 278 -46.99 8.47 5.14
N TRP A 279 -47.12 7.26 5.70
CA TRP A 279 -48.17 6.94 6.67
C TRP A 279 -48.02 7.77 7.95
N TYR A 280 -46.80 7.89 8.48
CA TYR A 280 -46.52 8.67 9.68
C TYR A 280 -46.89 10.15 9.52
N TYR A 281 -46.42 10.82 8.46
CA TYR A 281 -46.72 12.23 8.22
C TYR A 281 -48.16 12.47 7.73
N GLY A 282 -48.74 11.53 6.97
CA GLY A 282 -50.10 11.64 6.45
C GLY A 282 -51.18 11.37 7.50
N PHE A 283 -50.94 10.46 8.45
CA PHE A 283 -51.95 9.93 9.37
C PHE A 283 -51.58 10.08 10.85
N ALA A 284 -50.38 9.69 11.26
CA ALA A 284 -49.98 9.74 12.67
C ALA A 284 -49.74 11.17 13.17
N LYS A 285 -49.09 12.03 12.37
CA LYS A 285 -48.89 13.46 12.69
C LYS A 285 -50.21 14.22 12.94
N ARG A 286 -51.28 13.84 12.24
CA ARG A 286 -52.63 14.41 12.45
C ARG A 286 -53.24 14.06 13.81
N ARG A 287 -52.68 13.09 14.55
CA ARG A 287 -53.17 12.62 15.87
C ARG A 287 -52.34 13.13 17.05
N GLY A 288 -51.29 13.94 16.82
CA GLY A 288 -50.67 14.80 17.83
C GLY A 288 -49.41 14.27 18.52
N GLY A 289 -48.76 15.16 19.27
CA GLY A 289 -47.56 14.92 20.08
C GLY A 289 -46.44 15.96 19.84
N PRO A 290 -45.86 16.61 20.87
CA PRO A 290 -44.78 17.58 20.70
C PRO A 290 -43.47 16.96 20.20
N LEU A 291 -43.34 15.63 20.27
CA LEU A 291 -42.16 14.86 19.87
C LEU A 291 -42.33 14.17 18.50
N TRP A 292 -43.18 14.70 17.62
CA TRP A 292 -43.44 14.18 16.27
C TRP A 292 -42.19 14.06 15.36
N TRP A 293 -41.09 14.68 15.76
CA TRP A 293 -39.80 14.66 15.06
C TRP A 293 -38.87 13.54 15.55
N LEU A 294 -39.12 12.90 16.72
CA LEU A 294 -38.29 11.80 17.22
C LEU A 294 -38.46 10.50 16.42
N PHE A 295 -39.69 10.17 16.03
CA PHE A 295 -39.99 8.94 15.30
C PHE A 295 -39.20 8.79 13.97
N PRO A 296 -39.17 9.79 13.06
CA PRO A 296 -38.37 9.68 11.83
C PRO A 296 -36.86 9.59 12.11
N ILE A 297 -36.35 10.29 13.13
CA ILE A 297 -34.93 10.19 13.53
C ILE A 297 -34.60 8.78 14.03
N LEU A 298 -35.44 8.21 14.90
CA LEU A 298 -35.26 6.85 15.42
C LEU A 298 -35.32 5.81 14.29
N LEU A 299 -36.26 5.96 13.34
CA LEU A 299 -36.38 5.10 12.16
C LEU A 299 -35.12 5.18 11.26
N THR A 300 -34.57 6.38 11.07
CA THR A 300 -33.32 6.59 10.32
C THR A 300 -32.13 5.95 11.02
N LEU A 301 -32.03 6.08 12.35
CA LEU A 301 -30.98 5.46 13.16
C LEU A 301 -31.04 3.92 13.11
N VAL A 302 -32.24 3.32 13.20
CA VAL A 302 -32.42 1.87 13.03
C VAL A 302 -31.98 1.43 11.62
N GLY A 303 -32.33 2.19 10.58
CA GLY A 303 -31.85 1.94 9.22
C GLY A 303 -30.31 2.00 9.09
N LEU A 304 -29.68 2.98 9.73
CA LEU A 304 -28.22 3.12 9.80
C LEU A 304 -27.54 1.97 10.57
N VAL A 305 -28.14 1.50 11.67
CA VAL A 305 -27.60 0.35 12.42
C VAL A 305 -27.68 -0.93 11.59
N ILE A 306 -28.82 -1.19 10.95
CA ILE A 306 -28.97 -2.34 10.03
C ILE A 306 -27.95 -2.23 8.88
N TYR A 307 -27.82 -1.05 8.25
CA TYR A 307 -26.81 -0.79 7.23
C TYR A 307 -25.39 -1.13 7.73
N SER A 308 -24.99 -0.62 8.90
CA SER A 308 -23.66 -0.83 9.47
C SER A 308 -23.35 -2.29 9.86
N ARG A 309 -24.39 -3.12 10.01
CA ARG A 309 -24.25 -4.52 10.44
C ARG A 309 -24.22 -5.52 9.27
N TYR A 310 -24.75 -5.15 8.10
CA TYR A 310 -25.01 -6.09 6.99
C TYR A 310 -24.40 -5.69 5.63
N ILE A 311 -23.71 -4.54 5.52
CA ILE A 311 -23.11 -4.05 4.26
C ILE A 311 -21.59 -3.89 4.40
N CYS A 312 -20.84 -4.22 3.36
CA CYS A 312 -19.39 -4.32 3.37
C CYS A 312 -18.71 -2.93 3.38
N GLU A 313 -17.68 -2.75 4.22
CA GLU A 313 -17.01 -1.47 4.53
C GLU A 313 -16.38 -0.74 3.30
N SER A 314 -16.19 -1.43 2.17
CA SER A 314 -15.63 -0.86 0.93
C SER A 314 -16.65 -0.24 -0.04
N THR A 315 -17.95 -0.32 0.24
CA THR A 315 -18.99 0.13 -0.71
C THR A 315 -19.50 1.53 -0.36
N TYR A 316 -18.89 2.58 -0.94
CA TYR A 316 -19.35 3.96 -0.76
C TYR A 316 -20.65 4.22 -1.55
N LEU A 317 -21.79 3.82 -1.00
CA LEU A 317 -23.10 4.19 -1.52
C LEU A 317 -23.45 5.60 -1.06
N TRP A 318 -23.87 6.45 -2.00
CA TRP A 318 -24.33 7.83 -1.77
C TRP A 318 -25.71 7.92 -1.10
N TRP A 319 -26.45 6.80 -1.04
CA TRP A 319 -27.83 6.72 -0.58
C TRP A 319 -28.10 7.00 0.91
N PRO A 320 -27.20 6.76 1.89
CA PRO A 320 -27.41 7.22 3.27
C PRO A 320 -27.58 8.75 3.35
N TRP A 321 -26.83 9.49 2.53
CA TRP A 321 -27.00 10.94 2.39
C TRP A 321 -28.34 11.31 1.76
N VAL A 322 -28.81 10.54 0.77
CA VAL A 322 -30.17 10.72 0.20
C VAL A 322 -31.25 10.49 1.27
N LEU A 323 -31.12 9.48 2.13
CA LEU A 323 -32.08 9.23 3.22
C LEU A 323 -32.10 10.38 4.24
N VAL A 324 -30.94 10.92 4.61
CA VAL A 324 -30.84 12.10 5.48
C VAL A 324 -31.46 13.33 4.81
N ILE A 325 -31.12 13.60 3.55
CA ILE A 325 -31.63 14.75 2.78
C ILE A 325 -33.16 14.66 2.60
N VAL A 326 -33.70 13.50 2.23
CA VAL A 326 -35.15 13.28 2.09
C VAL A 326 -35.85 13.42 3.45
N GLY A 327 -35.25 12.92 4.53
CA GLY A 327 -35.76 13.11 5.89
C GLY A 327 -35.86 14.60 6.28
N VAL A 328 -34.81 15.38 6.01
CA VAL A 328 -34.78 16.83 6.24
C VAL A 328 -35.80 17.56 5.37
N ILE A 329 -35.85 17.28 4.06
CA ILE A 329 -36.80 17.92 3.13
C ILE A 329 -38.24 17.65 3.55
N LEU A 330 -38.60 16.39 3.87
CA LEU A 330 -39.95 16.06 4.33
C LEU A 330 -40.27 16.74 5.66
N THR A 331 -39.31 16.83 6.59
CA THR A 331 -39.50 17.54 7.86
C THR A 331 -39.77 19.04 7.63
N VAL A 332 -39.02 19.69 6.74
CA VAL A 332 -39.19 21.12 6.39
C VAL A 332 -40.51 21.36 5.63
N VAL A 333 -40.84 20.54 4.64
CA VAL A 333 -42.09 20.66 3.85
C VAL A 333 -43.34 20.47 4.72
N TYR A 334 -43.29 19.57 5.71
CA TYR A 334 -44.40 19.32 6.64
C TYR A 334 -44.34 20.13 7.94
N GLN A 335 -43.36 21.02 8.16
CA GLN A 335 -43.45 21.98 9.26
C GLN A 335 -44.64 22.92 9.01
N PRO A 336 -45.54 23.13 9.99
CA PRO A 336 -46.62 24.08 9.83
C PRO A 336 -46.02 25.48 9.61
N ARG A 337 -46.29 26.09 8.45
CA ARG A 337 -46.01 27.52 8.25
C ARG A 337 -46.85 28.28 9.27
N THR A 338 -46.21 28.75 10.34
CA THR A 338 -46.82 29.68 11.30
C THR A 338 -47.23 30.93 10.54
N ARG A 339 -48.54 31.07 10.25
CA ARG A 339 -49.07 32.33 9.74
C ARG A 339 -48.75 33.39 10.79
N GLN A 340 -47.94 34.39 10.44
CA GLN A 340 -47.85 35.57 11.28
C GLN A 340 -49.24 36.21 11.32
N PRO A 341 -49.78 36.55 12.50
CA PRO A 341 -50.94 37.42 12.58
C PRO A 341 -50.55 38.80 12.05
N GLN A 342 -51.37 39.34 11.15
CA GLN A 342 -51.41 40.77 10.85
C GLN A 342 -52.35 41.47 11.83
#